data_AF-A0A949DJU1-F1
#
_entry.id   AF-A0A949DJU1-F1
#
_cell.length_a   1.000
_cell.length_b   1.000
_cell.length_c   1.000
_cell.angle_alpha   90.00
_cell.angle_beta   90.00
_cell.angle_gamma   90.00
#
_symmetry.space_group_name_H-M   'P 1'
#
loop_
_entity.id
_entity.type
_entity.pdbx_description
1 polymer ?
#
loop_
_entity_poly.entity_id
_entity_poly.type
_entity_poly.pdbx_seq_one_letter_code
_entity_poly.pdbx_strand_id
1 'polypeptide(L)'
;MELINNDYAPTRVGAISNGVRKILIVNLIIISLIVLVSGCGPKRPLQEIVDARIAIQKAKEAGAREYAPKRLENAQKYLTRALEAKRKKEAEELAREAEVDARIAESVARRKKEEEKSRAEEVLKAKRLARQEAEETITRAQEAISKAEKENKEVGVAKDKLEKAREALEKERFAEAKKIAREAKELALKAGAKLPEYHKVKKGETLKIIAKEVYGDPEKWILIYEANRDKIKNANIIHPDQILSIPRE
;
A
#
# COMPACT_ATOMS: atom_id res chain seq x y z
N MET A 1 17.21 44.09 106.63
CA MET A 1 16.89 44.79 105.37
C MET A 1 18.18 44.86 104.56
N GLU A 2 18.06 44.86 103.22
CA GLU A 2 19.16 44.98 102.23
C GLU A 2 19.97 43.67 102.06
N LEU A 3 20.31 43.13 100.87
CA LEU A 3 20.46 43.55 99.45
C LEU A 3 20.02 42.33 98.57
N ILE A 4 19.94 42.27 97.23
CA ILE A 4 20.96 42.48 96.19
C ILE A 4 20.27 42.44 94.80
N ASN A 5 20.70 43.33 93.91
CA ASN A 5 20.37 43.45 92.49
C ASN A 5 21.31 42.61 91.60
N ASN A 6 20.79 42.22 90.43
CA ASN A 6 21.48 41.94 89.16
C ASN A 6 22.29 40.63 89.02
N ASP A 7 22.04 39.90 87.92
CA ASP A 7 23.09 39.48 86.96
C ASP A 7 22.54 38.58 85.84
N TYR A 8 22.48 39.13 84.63
CA TYR A 8 22.42 38.36 83.37
C TYR A 8 23.85 37.93 83.01
N ALA A 9 24.14 36.63 83.08
CA ALA A 9 25.42 36.06 82.68
C ALA A 9 25.44 35.67 81.19
N PRO A 10 26.46 36.05 80.40
CA PRO A 10 26.67 35.51 79.06
C PRO A 10 27.34 34.11 79.14
N THR A 11 26.86 33.18 78.32
CA THR A 11 27.45 31.84 78.17
C THR A 11 28.84 31.93 77.53
N ARG A 12 29.85 31.40 78.24
CA ARG A 12 31.25 31.34 77.78
C ARG A 12 31.40 30.36 76.62
N VAL A 13 31.84 30.87 75.46
CA VAL A 13 32.40 30.06 74.38
C VAL A 13 33.71 29.45 74.87
N GLY A 14 33.73 28.12 75.07
CA GLY A 14 34.91 27.40 75.54
C GLY A 14 36.09 27.51 74.56
N ALA A 15 37.27 27.85 75.09
CA ALA A 15 38.50 27.90 74.33
C ALA A 15 38.91 26.49 73.87
N ILE A 16 38.88 26.26 72.55
CA ILE A 16 39.31 25.01 71.92
C ILE A 16 40.81 24.79 72.22
N SER A 17 41.15 23.64 72.79
CA SER A 17 42.53 23.31 73.17
C SER A 17 43.47 23.23 71.94
N ASN A 18 44.75 23.52 72.15
CA ASN A 18 45.75 23.53 71.06
C ASN A 18 45.87 22.17 70.35
N GLY A 19 45.61 21.07 71.05
CA GLY A 19 45.56 19.73 70.45
C GLY A 19 44.39 19.57 69.47
N VAL A 20 43.20 20.02 69.86
CA VAL A 20 41.99 19.96 69.01
C VAL A 20 42.10 20.91 67.82
N ARG A 21 42.70 22.10 67.99
CA ARG A 21 43.01 23.02 66.87
C ARG A 21 43.96 22.40 65.86
N LYS A 22 45.02 21.72 66.31
CA LYS A 22 45.96 21.01 65.41
C LYS A 22 45.26 19.90 64.62
N ILE A 23 44.41 19.10 65.28
CA ILE A 23 43.65 18.03 64.61
C ILE A 23 42.67 18.62 63.58
N LEU A 24 41.96 19.69 63.92
CA LEU A 24 41.05 20.37 62.99
C LEU A 24 41.78 20.97 61.78
N ILE A 25 42.94 21.59 62.00
CA ILE A 25 43.76 22.16 60.91
C ILE A 25 44.31 21.05 60.01
N VAL A 26 44.82 19.95 60.57
CA VAL A 26 45.33 18.81 59.81
C VAL A 26 44.18 18.16 59.01
N ASN A 27 43.00 17.98 59.59
CA ASN A 27 41.84 17.46 58.89
C ASN A 27 41.34 18.41 57.79
N LEU A 28 41.35 19.73 58.01
CA LEU A 28 41.02 20.72 56.98
C LEU A 28 42.01 20.70 55.82
N ILE A 29 43.30 20.53 56.11
CA ILE A 29 44.35 20.39 55.08
C ILE A 29 44.16 19.08 54.31
N ILE A 30 43.85 17.97 54.98
CA ILE A 30 43.59 16.66 54.35
C ILE A 30 42.33 16.72 53.48
N ILE A 31 41.24 17.32 53.97
CA ILE A 31 40.00 17.50 53.20
C ILE A 31 40.25 18.41 51.99
N SER A 32 41.01 19.50 52.15
CA SER A 32 41.40 20.38 51.04
C SER A 32 42.25 19.64 50.00
N LEU A 33 43.20 18.79 50.44
CA LEU A 33 44.00 17.94 49.55
C LEU A 33 43.14 16.92 48.78
N ILE A 34 42.14 16.31 49.44
CA ILE A 34 41.22 15.35 48.82
C ILE A 34 40.31 16.04 47.77
N VAL A 35 39.85 17.26 48.05
CA VAL A 35 39.06 18.06 47.09
C VAL A 35 39.88 18.47 45.87
N LEU A 36 41.18 18.76 46.04
CA LEU A 36 42.09 19.08 44.93
C LEU A 36 42.40 17.89 44.00
N VAL A 37 42.20 16.65 44.44
CA VAL A 37 42.38 15.43 43.63
C VAL A 37 41.09 15.02 42.89
N SER A 38 39.97 15.72 43.12
CA SER A 38 38.67 15.44 42.50
C SER A 38 38.52 15.98 41.06
N GLY A 39 39.63 16.34 40.42
CA GLY A 39 39.68 17.05 39.14
C GLY A 39 40.19 16.23 37.96
N CYS A 40 39.85 14.95 37.84
CA CYS A 40 40.02 14.18 36.59
C CYS A 40 39.08 12.96 36.59
N GLY A 41 37.80 13.18 36.26
CA GLY A 41 36.96 12.07 35.80
C GLY A 41 37.54 11.50 34.49
N PRO A 42 37.46 10.18 34.24
CA PRO A 42 37.99 9.61 33.01
C PRO A 42 37.34 10.31 31.81
N LYS A 43 38.17 10.91 30.96
CA LYS A 43 37.76 11.56 29.70
C LYS A 43 37.09 10.45 28.87
N ARG A 44 35.77 10.35 28.92
CA ARG A 44 35.02 9.33 28.16
C ARG A 44 35.44 9.44 26.70
N PRO A 45 35.78 8.33 26.02
CA PRO A 45 36.06 8.37 24.58
C PRO A 45 34.89 9.10 23.91
N LEU A 46 35.17 10.07 23.03
CA LEU A 46 34.19 11.03 22.48
C LEU A 46 32.82 10.37 22.22
N GLN A 47 31.87 10.55 23.13
CA GLN A 47 30.55 9.93 23.08
C GLN A 47 29.83 10.32 21.77
N GLU A 48 30.00 11.57 21.34
CA GLU A 48 29.45 12.10 20.10
C GLU A 48 29.92 11.31 18.87
N ILE A 49 31.17 10.84 18.84
CA ILE A 49 31.69 10.02 17.73
C ILE A 49 31.01 8.64 17.73
N VAL A 50 30.75 8.08 18.91
CA VAL A 50 30.02 6.80 19.05
C VAL A 50 28.57 6.97 18.59
N ASP A 51 27.90 8.02 19.04
CA ASP A 51 26.52 8.34 18.67
C ASP A 51 26.39 8.57 17.15
N ALA A 52 27.32 9.30 16.55
CA ALA A 52 27.40 9.48 15.10
C ALA A 52 27.57 8.16 14.34
N ARG A 53 28.46 7.26 14.82
CA ARG A 53 28.64 5.92 14.21
C ARG A 53 27.35 5.10 14.28
N ILE A 54 26.69 5.09 15.42
CA ILE A 54 25.41 4.39 15.62
C ILE A 54 24.34 4.98 14.69
N ALA A 55 24.22 6.30 14.62
CA ALA A 55 23.26 6.97 13.75
C ALA A 55 23.51 6.65 12.27
N ILE A 56 24.77 6.67 11.81
CA ILE A 56 25.13 6.28 10.44
C ILE A 56 24.78 4.82 10.16
N GLN A 57 25.01 3.93 11.12
CA GLN A 57 24.65 2.53 10.99
C GLN A 57 23.13 2.33 10.88
N LYS A 58 22.35 2.98 11.75
CA LYS A 58 20.88 2.98 11.69
C LYS A 58 20.36 3.56 10.37
N ALA A 59 20.97 4.62 9.87
CA ALA A 59 20.63 5.19 8.57
C ALA A 59 20.87 4.18 7.44
N LYS A 60 22.00 3.45 7.45
CA LYS A 60 22.29 2.39 6.47
C LYS A 60 21.27 1.26 6.54
N GLU A 61 20.95 0.79 7.74
CA GLU A 61 19.94 -0.25 7.97
C GLU A 61 18.54 0.18 7.54
N ALA A 62 18.22 1.46 7.70
CA ALA A 62 16.98 2.06 7.19
C ALA A 62 16.95 2.19 5.65
N GLY A 63 18.04 1.90 4.94
CA GLY A 63 18.13 2.00 3.48
C GLY A 63 18.57 3.37 2.97
N ALA A 64 19.22 4.20 3.80
CA ALA A 64 19.64 5.55 3.41
C ALA A 64 20.60 5.60 2.20
N ARG A 65 21.29 4.49 1.88
CA ARG A 65 22.09 4.38 0.66
C ARG A 65 21.27 4.59 -0.61
N GLU A 66 20.02 4.15 -0.60
CA GLU A 66 19.10 4.24 -1.73
C GLU A 66 18.24 5.51 -1.61
N TYR A 67 17.67 5.74 -0.43
CA TYR A 67 16.65 6.77 -0.25
C TYR A 67 17.17 8.16 0.11
N ALA A 68 18.39 8.25 0.69
CA ALA A 68 19.00 9.49 1.16
C ALA A 68 20.55 9.52 0.99
N PRO A 69 21.11 9.16 -0.19
CA PRO A 69 22.54 8.93 -0.37
C PRO A 69 23.41 10.15 0.00
N LYS A 70 22.99 11.34 -0.43
CA LYS A 70 23.73 12.60 -0.18
C LYS A 70 23.86 12.93 1.31
N ARG A 71 22.81 12.68 2.10
CA ARG A 71 22.82 12.92 3.55
C ARG A 71 23.71 11.90 4.27
N LEU A 72 23.64 10.65 3.85
CA LEU A 72 24.51 9.60 4.38
C LEU A 72 25.99 9.87 4.06
N GLU A 73 26.30 10.31 2.84
CA GLU A 73 27.65 10.68 2.42
C GLU A 73 28.19 11.85 3.26
N ASN A 74 27.38 12.91 3.46
CA ASN A 74 27.76 14.03 4.31
C ASN A 74 28.06 13.58 5.75
N ALA A 75 27.19 12.75 6.33
CA ALA A 75 27.41 12.20 7.67
C ALA A 75 28.75 11.43 7.77
N GLN A 76 29.09 10.63 6.76
CA GLN A 76 30.36 9.91 6.71
C GLN A 76 31.56 10.87 6.57
N LYS A 77 31.44 11.94 5.77
CA LYS A 77 32.47 12.97 5.64
C LYS A 77 32.70 13.70 6.96
N TYR A 78 31.64 14.11 7.65
CA TYR A 78 31.74 14.76 8.96
C TYR A 78 32.36 13.84 10.02
N LEU A 79 31.96 12.57 10.06
CA LEU A 79 32.56 11.59 10.96
C LEU A 79 34.06 11.39 10.67
N THR A 80 34.46 11.34 9.40
CA THR A 80 35.87 11.21 9.01
C THR A 80 36.67 12.41 9.51
N ARG A 81 36.17 13.63 9.25
CA ARG A 81 36.79 14.87 9.74
C ARG A 81 36.85 14.93 11.28
N ALA A 82 35.83 14.42 11.97
CA ALA A 82 35.81 14.35 13.44
C ALA A 82 36.90 13.43 13.99
N LEU A 83 37.20 12.32 13.31
CA LEU A 83 38.25 11.37 13.70
C LEU A 83 39.67 11.94 13.44
N GLU A 84 39.81 12.81 12.46
CA GLU A 84 41.08 13.47 12.09
C GLU A 84 41.33 14.78 12.87
N ALA A 85 40.33 15.28 13.59
CA ALA A 85 40.39 16.57 14.27
C ALA A 85 41.42 16.57 15.41
N LYS A 86 42.31 17.57 15.40
CA LYS A 86 43.36 17.74 16.42
C LYS A 86 42.83 18.30 17.74
N ARG A 87 41.69 19.02 17.70
CA ARG A 87 41.08 19.67 18.86
C ARG A 87 39.81 18.94 19.27
N LYS A 88 39.66 18.68 20.58
CA LYS A 88 38.50 17.97 21.14
C LYS A 88 37.17 18.63 20.77
N LYS A 89 37.06 19.95 20.93
CA LYS A 89 35.83 20.70 20.64
C LYS A 89 35.42 20.61 19.17
N GLU A 90 36.39 20.67 18.27
CA GLU A 90 36.18 20.53 16.83
C GLU A 90 35.70 19.12 16.46
N ALA A 91 36.28 18.08 17.08
CA ALA A 91 35.83 16.71 16.93
C ALA A 91 34.38 16.51 17.43
N GLU A 92 34.01 17.11 18.56
CA GLU A 92 32.64 17.07 19.11
C GLU A 92 31.62 17.74 18.18
N GLU A 93 31.94 18.92 17.64
CA GLU A 93 31.07 19.66 16.71
C GLU A 93 30.84 18.87 15.42
N LEU A 94 31.91 18.38 14.78
CA LEU A 94 31.82 17.58 13.56
C LEU A 94 31.08 16.25 13.78
N ALA A 95 31.26 15.62 14.94
CA ALA A 95 30.53 14.39 15.27
C ALA A 95 29.02 14.65 15.44
N ARG A 96 28.62 15.78 16.04
CA ARG A 96 27.20 16.18 16.11
C ARG A 96 26.61 16.47 14.74
N GLU A 97 27.36 17.13 13.85
CA GLU A 97 26.93 17.34 12.46
C GLU A 97 26.72 16.00 11.73
N ALA A 98 27.65 15.06 11.90
CA ALA A 98 27.55 13.72 11.36
C ALA A 98 26.30 12.98 11.88
N GLU A 99 26.03 13.08 13.18
CA GLU A 99 24.86 12.47 13.80
C GLU A 99 23.55 13.06 13.27
N VAL A 100 23.45 14.39 13.17
CA VAL A 100 22.25 15.08 12.65
C VAL A 100 21.97 14.67 11.21
N ASP A 101 22.98 14.70 10.34
CA ASP A 101 22.81 14.30 8.94
C ASP A 101 22.43 12.81 8.82
N ALA A 102 23.00 11.94 9.67
CA ALA A 102 22.65 10.52 9.70
C ALA A 102 21.21 10.29 10.17
N ARG A 103 20.76 10.97 11.24
CA ARG A 103 19.36 10.87 11.72
C ARG A 103 18.37 11.39 10.69
N ILE A 104 18.71 12.46 9.97
CA ILE A 104 17.91 12.96 8.83
C ILE A 104 17.87 11.89 7.73
N ALA A 105 19.02 11.31 7.38
CA ALA A 105 19.10 10.26 6.36
C ALA A 105 18.25 9.04 6.73
N GLU A 106 18.31 8.59 8.00
CA GLU A 106 17.48 7.52 8.56
C GLU A 106 15.99 7.85 8.46
N SER A 107 15.58 9.05 8.89
CA SER A 107 14.18 9.49 8.86
C SER A 107 13.63 9.55 7.44
N VAL A 108 14.39 10.13 6.51
CA VAL A 108 14.02 10.19 5.09
C VAL A 108 13.91 8.79 4.50
N ALA A 109 14.86 7.91 4.81
CA ALA A 109 14.86 6.55 4.30
C ALA A 109 13.65 5.75 4.78
N ARG A 110 13.33 5.82 6.09
CA ARG A 110 12.14 5.18 6.64
C ARG A 110 10.85 5.68 6.01
N ARG A 111 10.70 7.00 5.85
CA ARG A 111 9.50 7.59 5.23
C ARG A 111 9.33 7.13 3.79
N LYS A 112 10.38 7.25 2.96
CA LYS A 112 10.31 6.82 1.56
C LYS A 112 10.04 5.33 1.43
N LYS A 113 10.69 4.49 2.25
CA LYS A 113 10.45 3.05 2.26
C LYS A 113 9.00 2.72 2.65
N GLU A 114 8.46 3.41 3.65
CA GLU A 114 7.06 3.23 4.06
C GLU A 114 6.08 3.73 2.98
N GLU A 115 6.39 4.85 2.33
CA GLU A 115 5.61 5.37 1.20
C GLU A 115 5.62 4.41 -0.01
N GLU A 116 6.76 3.80 -0.32
CA GLU A 116 6.84 2.80 -1.39
C GLU A 116 6.09 1.52 -1.01
N LYS A 117 6.21 1.08 0.24
CA LYS A 117 5.46 -0.06 0.77
C LYS A 117 3.95 0.18 0.72
N SER A 118 3.48 1.34 1.17
CA SER A 118 2.05 1.68 1.13
C SER A 118 1.53 1.77 -0.30
N ARG A 119 2.30 2.38 -1.22
CA ARG A 119 1.97 2.38 -2.66
C ARG A 119 1.92 0.97 -3.24
N ALA A 120 2.86 0.10 -2.89
CA ALA A 120 2.87 -1.29 -3.34
C ALA A 120 1.65 -2.07 -2.80
N GLU A 121 1.27 -1.85 -1.54
CA GLU A 121 0.07 -2.44 -0.93
C GLU A 121 -1.22 -1.94 -1.59
N GLU A 122 -1.31 -0.65 -1.94
CA GLU A 122 -2.45 -0.08 -2.67
C GLU A 122 -2.58 -0.71 -4.07
N VAL A 123 -1.47 -0.85 -4.80
CA VAL A 123 -1.46 -1.51 -6.11
C VAL A 123 -1.89 -2.98 -5.98
N LEU A 124 -1.38 -3.70 -4.97
CA LEU A 124 -1.77 -5.10 -4.73
C LEU A 124 -3.26 -5.21 -4.38
N LYS A 125 -3.79 -4.29 -3.58
CA LYS A 125 -5.22 -4.22 -3.25
C LYS A 125 -6.07 -3.97 -4.49
N ALA A 126 -5.70 -3.01 -5.34
CA ALA A 126 -6.39 -2.74 -6.59
C ALA A 126 -6.35 -3.96 -7.53
N LYS A 127 -5.20 -4.64 -7.63
CA LYS A 127 -5.04 -5.87 -8.41
C LYS A 127 -5.95 -6.99 -7.90
N ARG A 128 -6.03 -7.19 -6.58
CA ARG A 128 -6.91 -8.19 -5.94
C ARG A 128 -8.38 -7.89 -6.22
N LEU A 129 -8.80 -6.64 -6.10
CA LEU A 129 -10.18 -6.23 -6.40
C LEU A 129 -10.53 -6.48 -7.86
N ALA A 130 -9.66 -6.07 -8.79
CA ALA A 130 -9.87 -6.30 -10.22
C ALA A 130 -9.97 -7.80 -10.55
N ARG A 131 -9.14 -8.63 -9.92
CA ARG A 131 -9.21 -10.09 -10.04
C ARG A 131 -10.53 -10.65 -9.53
N GLN A 132 -10.95 -10.26 -8.32
CA GLN A 132 -12.22 -10.71 -7.73
C GLN A 132 -13.42 -10.34 -8.62
N GLU A 133 -13.46 -9.12 -9.15
CA GLU A 133 -14.53 -8.68 -10.05
C GLU A 133 -14.54 -9.48 -11.37
N ALA A 134 -13.36 -9.80 -11.91
CA ALA A 134 -13.24 -10.62 -13.11
C ALA A 134 -13.71 -12.07 -12.84
N GLU A 135 -13.26 -12.68 -11.74
CA GLU A 135 -13.67 -14.02 -11.30
C GLU A 135 -15.18 -14.10 -11.06
N GLU A 136 -15.77 -13.13 -10.36
CA GLU A 136 -17.22 -13.05 -10.14
C GLU A 136 -17.99 -12.95 -11.46
N THR A 137 -17.48 -12.16 -12.42
CA THR A 137 -18.11 -12.02 -13.74
C THR A 137 -18.00 -13.31 -14.55
N ILE A 138 -16.87 -14.02 -14.49
CA ILE A 138 -16.67 -15.33 -15.11
C ILE A 138 -17.62 -16.36 -14.52
N THR A 139 -17.79 -16.40 -13.19
CA THR A 139 -18.74 -17.30 -12.52
C THR A 139 -20.17 -17.02 -12.98
N ARG A 140 -20.59 -15.76 -13.01
CA ARG A 140 -21.92 -15.36 -13.51
C ARG A 140 -22.14 -15.73 -14.97
N ALA A 141 -21.10 -15.65 -15.80
CA ALA A 141 -21.17 -16.08 -17.19
C ALA A 141 -21.30 -17.61 -17.30
N GLN A 142 -20.51 -18.37 -16.52
CA GLN A 142 -20.60 -19.83 -16.44
C GLN A 142 -22.00 -20.29 -15.99
N GLU A 143 -22.59 -19.64 -14.98
CA GLU A 143 -23.94 -19.95 -14.50
C GLU A 143 -25.00 -19.67 -15.57
N ALA A 144 -24.90 -18.54 -16.28
CA ALA A 144 -25.81 -18.19 -17.37
C ALA A 144 -25.72 -19.20 -18.53
N ILE A 145 -24.50 -19.61 -18.88
CA ILE A 145 -24.26 -20.64 -19.90
C ILE A 145 -24.86 -21.97 -19.45
N SER A 146 -24.58 -22.43 -18.22
CA SER A 146 -25.12 -23.68 -17.69
C SER A 146 -26.66 -23.68 -17.65
N LYS A 147 -27.29 -22.55 -17.31
CA LYS A 147 -28.74 -22.43 -17.35
C LYS A 147 -29.28 -22.56 -18.78
N ALA A 148 -28.67 -21.86 -19.74
CA ALA A 148 -29.07 -21.94 -21.14
C ALA A 148 -28.88 -23.35 -21.71
N GLU A 149 -27.81 -24.06 -21.34
CA GLU A 149 -27.60 -25.46 -21.73
C GLU A 149 -28.69 -26.39 -21.21
N LYS A 150 -29.11 -26.23 -19.94
CA LYS A 150 -30.21 -27.02 -19.36
C LYS A 150 -31.54 -26.80 -20.09
N GLU A 151 -31.69 -25.66 -20.75
CA GLU A 151 -32.85 -25.31 -21.57
C GLU A 151 -32.64 -25.71 -23.05
N ASN A 152 -31.63 -26.55 -23.36
CA ASN A 152 -31.23 -26.98 -24.70
C ASN A 152 -30.92 -25.84 -25.69
N LYS A 153 -30.44 -24.70 -25.18
CA LYS A 153 -30.11 -23.52 -26.00
C LYS A 153 -28.69 -23.61 -26.55
N GLU A 154 -28.52 -23.10 -27.78
CA GLU A 154 -27.22 -23.05 -28.44
C GLU A 154 -26.34 -21.93 -27.84
N VAL A 155 -25.21 -22.33 -27.24
CA VAL A 155 -24.32 -21.43 -26.49
C VAL A 155 -22.84 -21.56 -26.88
N GLY A 156 -22.53 -22.15 -28.05
CA GLY A 156 -21.14 -22.39 -28.49
C GLY A 156 -20.27 -21.13 -28.45
N VAL A 157 -20.76 -20.03 -29.04
CA VAL A 157 -20.05 -18.73 -29.04
C VAL A 157 -19.85 -18.18 -27.62
N ALA A 158 -20.81 -18.40 -26.72
CA ALA A 158 -20.69 -17.96 -25.32
C ALA A 158 -19.62 -18.77 -24.56
N LYS A 159 -19.50 -20.07 -24.85
CA LYS A 159 -18.45 -20.93 -24.29
C LYS A 159 -17.05 -20.52 -24.75
N ASP A 160 -16.87 -20.27 -26.05
CA ASP A 160 -15.58 -19.83 -26.60
C ASP A 160 -15.14 -18.50 -25.97
N LYS A 161 -16.09 -17.59 -25.74
CA LYS A 161 -15.84 -16.33 -25.04
C LYS A 161 -15.48 -16.59 -23.57
N LEU A 162 -16.17 -17.51 -22.89
CA LEU A 162 -15.86 -17.84 -21.51
C LEU A 162 -14.44 -18.41 -21.36
N GLU A 163 -14.00 -19.26 -22.30
CA GLU A 163 -12.63 -19.78 -22.33
C GLU A 163 -11.61 -18.66 -22.49
N LYS A 164 -11.82 -17.76 -23.45
CA LYS A 164 -10.96 -16.57 -23.65
C LYS A 164 -10.93 -15.67 -22.41
N ALA A 165 -12.03 -15.55 -21.68
CA ALA A 165 -12.07 -14.80 -20.42
C ALA A 165 -11.21 -15.47 -19.33
N ARG A 166 -11.22 -16.80 -19.24
CA ARG A 166 -10.38 -17.56 -18.30
C ARG A 166 -8.90 -17.47 -18.66
N GLU A 167 -8.56 -17.53 -19.94
CA GLU A 167 -7.19 -17.34 -20.41
C GLU A 167 -6.68 -15.91 -20.09
N ALA A 168 -7.51 -14.89 -20.31
CA ALA A 168 -7.17 -13.52 -19.95
C ALA A 168 -7.00 -13.35 -18.43
N LEU A 169 -7.80 -14.04 -17.62
CA LEU A 169 -7.67 -14.05 -16.15
C LEU A 169 -6.34 -14.69 -15.72
N GLU A 170 -5.96 -15.82 -16.30
CA GLU A 170 -4.68 -16.51 -16.03
C GLU A 170 -3.48 -15.61 -16.37
N LYS A 171 -3.58 -14.87 -17.48
CA LYS A 171 -2.58 -13.87 -17.90
C LYS A 171 -2.64 -12.56 -17.12
N GLU A 172 -3.40 -12.50 -16.03
CA GLU A 172 -3.61 -11.33 -15.16
C GLU A 172 -4.17 -10.09 -15.88
N ARG A 173 -4.85 -10.27 -17.01
CA ARG A 173 -5.51 -9.21 -17.79
C ARG A 173 -6.95 -9.01 -17.31
N PHE A 174 -7.13 -8.61 -16.06
CA PHE A 174 -8.43 -8.62 -15.37
C PHE A 174 -9.52 -7.78 -16.06
N ALA A 175 -9.16 -6.61 -16.59
CA ALA A 175 -10.13 -5.75 -17.30
C ALA A 175 -10.62 -6.40 -18.62
N GLU A 176 -9.72 -7.04 -19.35
CA GLU A 176 -10.04 -7.81 -20.56
C GLU A 176 -10.89 -9.04 -20.22
N ALA A 177 -10.48 -9.81 -19.21
CA ALA A 177 -11.22 -10.97 -18.71
C ALA A 177 -12.66 -10.60 -18.31
N LYS A 178 -12.83 -9.52 -17.53
CA LYS A 178 -14.13 -9.00 -17.11
C LYS A 178 -14.99 -8.60 -18.31
N LYS A 179 -14.42 -7.91 -19.31
CA LYS A 179 -15.13 -7.51 -20.53
C LYS A 179 -15.61 -8.74 -21.31
N ILE A 180 -14.72 -9.69 -21.58
CA ILE A 180 -15.04 -10.90 -22.35
C ILE A 180 -16.08 -11.75 -21.60
N ALA A 181 -15.96 -11.89 -20.27
CA ALA A 181 -16.93 -12.62 -19.46
C ALA A 181 -18.32 -11.96 -19.50
N ARG A 182 -18.40 -10.63 -19.50
CA ARG A 182 -19.67 -9.91 -19.70
C ARG A 182 -20.30 -10.23 -21.06
N GLU A 183 -19.50 -10.23 -22.13
CA GLU A 183 -19.97 -10.61 -23.47
C GLU A 183 -20.47 -12.06 -23.49
N ALA A 184 -19.74 -12.99 -22.88
CA ALA A 184 -20.16 -14.40 -22.75
C ALA A 184 -21.51 -14.52 -22.02
N LYS A 185 -21.67 -13.81 -20.90
CA LYS A 185 -22.92 -13.78 -20.14
C LYS A 185 -24.08 -13.22 -20.98
N GLU A 186 -23.85 -12.12 -21.70
CA GLU A 186 -24.88 -11.50 -22.54
C GLU A 186 -25.33 -12.43 -23.66
N LEU A 187 -24.40 -13.12 -24.32
CA LEU A 187 -24.71 -14.11 -25.34
C LEU A 187 -25.56 -15.25 -24.79
N ALA A 188 -25.21 -15.77 -23.60
CA ALA A 188 -25.99 -16.81 -22.94
C ALA A 188 -27.40 -16.34 -22.54
N LEU A 189 -27.53 -15.10 -22.06
CA LEU A 189 -28.84 -14.51 -21.72
C LEU A 189 -29.71 -14.25 -22.96
N LYS A 190 -29.12 -13.87 -24.09
CA LYS A 190 -29.85 -13.69 -25.36
C LYS A 190 -30.35 -15.01 -25.92
N ALA A 191 -29.54 -16.07 -25.85
CA ALA A 191 -30.02 -17.42 -26.11
C ALA A 191 -31.18 -17.78 -25.15
N GLY A 192 -31.12 -17.24 -23.92
CA GLY A 192 -32.11 -17.32 -22.86
C GLY A 192 -33.44 -16.60 -23.10
N ALA A 193 -33.45 -15.52 -23.88
CA ALA A 193 -34.60 -14.62 -24.01
C ALA A 193 -35.73 -15.27 -24.81
N LYS A 194 -36.96 -15.16 -24.33
CA LYS A 194 -38.15 -15.65 -25.04
C LYS A 194 -38.24 -14.90 -26.37
N LEU A 195 -38.12 -15.62 -27.48
CA LEU A 195 -38.24 -15.03 -28.81
C LEU A 195 -39.58 -14.31 -28.94
N PRO A 196 -39.61 -13.14 -29.58
CA PRO A 196 -40.87 -12.46 -29.85
C PRO A 196 -41.77 -13.42 -30.62
N GLU A 197 -43.04 -13.54 -30.25
CA GLU A 197 -43.97 -14.45 -30.94
C GLU A 197 -44.27 -13.97 -32.38
N TYR A 198 -44.06 -12.67 -32.62
CA TYR A 198 -44.24 -12.02 -33.90
C TYR A 198 -43.14 -10.98 -34.14
N HIS A 199 -42.71 -10.84 -35.41
CA HIS A 199 -41.80 -9.79 -35.86
C HIS A 199 -42.48 -8.90 -36.90
N LYS A 200 -42.37 -7.58 -36.74
CA LYS A 200 -42.84 -6.62 -37.74
C LYS A 200 -41.68 -6.26 -38.68
N VAL A 201 -41.79 -6.65 -39.94
CA VAL A 201 -40.74 -6.47 -40.96
C VAL A 201 -40.41 -4.98 -41.13
N LYS A 202 -39.13 -4.62 -40.99
CA LYS A 202 -38.63 -3.27 -41.25
C LYS A 202 -38.23 -3.11 -42.72
N LYS A 203 -38.18 -1.87 -43.21
CA LYS A 203 -37.78 -1.58 -44.60
C LYS A 203 -36.37 -2.07 -44.87
N GLY A 204 -36.22 -2.97 -45.84
CA GLY A 204 -34.93 -3.55 -46.26
C GLY A 204 -34.50 -4.82 -45.53
N GLU A 205 -35.31 -5.34 -44.61
CA GLU A 205 -35.06 -6.65 -44.00
C GLU A 205 -35.34 -7.80 -44.98
N THR A 206 -34.60 -8.90 -44.82
CA THR A 206 -34.86 -10.19 -45.47
C THR A 206 -35.11 -11.24 -44.40
N LEU A 207 -35.71 -12.38 -44.76
CA LEU A 207 -35.92 -13.48 -43.80
C LEU A 207 -34.62 -13.94 -43.11
N LYS A 208 -33.48 -13.91 -43.81
CA LYS A 208 -32.15 -14.20 -43.23
C LYS A 208 -31.70 -13.16 -42.21
N ILE A 209 -31.96 -11.87 -42.46
CA ILE A 209 -31.65 -10.81 -41.49
C ILE A 209 -32.50 -10.97 -40.24
N ILE A 210 -33.80 -11.23 -40.41
CA ILE A 210 -34.73 -11.45 -39.30
C ILE A 210 -34.32 -12.71 -38.52
N ALA A 211 -33.98 -13.81 -39.20
CA ALA A 211 -33.53 -15.04 -38.54
C ALA A 211 -32.22 -14.84 -37.76
N LYS A 212 -31.28 -14.07 -38.31
CA LYS A 212 -30.06 -13.70 -37.60
C LYS A 212 -30.33 -12.82 -36.37
N GLU A 213 -31.26 -11.87 -36.47
CA GLU A 213 -31.65 -10.97 -35.37
C GLU A 213 -32.39 -11.73 -34.26
N VAL A 214 -33.30 -12.62 -34.64
CA VAL A 214 -34.20 -13.35 -33.74
C VAL A 214 -33.53 -14.60 -33.18
N TYR A 215 -33.02 -15.50 -34.04
CA TYR A 215 -32.47 -16.79 -33.62
C TYR A 215 -30.94 -16.78 -33.46
N GLY A 216 -30.25 -15.71 -33.85
CA GLY A 216 -28.79 -15.66 -33.91
C GLY A 216 -28.18 -16.43 -35.09
N ASP A 217 -28.99 -17.15 -35.86
CA ASP A 217 -28.57 -17.98 -36.99
C ASP A 217 -29.36 -17.58 -38.26
N PRO A 218 -28.70 -17.03 -39.29
CA PRO A 218 -29.37 -16.63 -40.53
C PRO A 218 -29.98 -17.81 -41.28
N GLU A 219 -29.52 -19.05 -41.08
CA GLU A 219 -30.02 -20.25 -41.78
C GLU A 219 -31.39 -20.71 -41.25
N LYS A 220 -31.81 -20.23 -40.08
CA LYS A 220 -33.17 -20.44 -39.53
C LYS A 220 -34.26 -19.61 -40.22
N TRP A 221 -33.94 -18.91 -41.31
CA TRP A 221 -34.92 -18.21 -42.15
C TRP A 221 -36.00 -19.15 -42.72
N ILE A 222 -35.67 -20.43 -42.90
CA ILE A 222 -36.58 -21.45 -43.41
C ILE A 222 -37.76 -21.65 -42.44
N LEU A 223 -37.50 -21.67 -41.13
CA LEU A 223 -38.55 -21.83 -40.12
C LEU A 223 -39.54 -20.66 -40.16
N ILE A 224 -39.03 -19.43 -40.30
CA ILE A 224 -39.88 -18.22 -40.45
C ILE A 224 -40.74 -18.34 -41.71
N TYR A 225 -40.14 -18.78 -42.83
CA TYR A 225 -40.88 -18.95 -44.07
C TYR A 225 -41.99 -19.99 -43.94
N GLU A 226 -41.69 -21.15 -43.36
CA GLU A 226 -42.62 -22.26 -43.18
C GLU A 226 -43.81 -21.89 -42.28
N ALA A 227 -43.54 -21.25 -41.15
CA ALA A 227 -44.58 -20.80 -40.22
C ALA A 227 -45.49 -19.70 -40.78
N ASN A 228 -45.10 -19.06 -41.89
CA ASN A 228 -45.83 -17.95 -42.51
C ASN A 228 -46.18 -18.23 -43.98
N ARG A 229 -46.29 -19.50 -44.39
CA ARG A 229 -46.64 -19.90 -45.78
C ARG A 229 -47.99 -19.36 -46.25
N ASP A 230 -48.89 -19.07 -45.31
CA ASP A 230 -50.16 -18.40 -45.55
C ASP A 230 -49.98 -16.92 -45.95
N LYS A 231 -48.92 -16.27 -45.46
CA LYS A 231 -48.63 -14.82 -45.68
C LYS A 231 -47.52 -14.56 -46.69
N ILE A 232 -46.61 -15.51 -46.91
CA ILE A 232 -45.44 -15.36 -47.78
C ILE A 232 -45.53 -16.41 -48.90
N LYS A 233 -45.86 -15.95 -50.12
CA LYS A 233 -45.90 -16.83 -51.31
C LYS A 233 -44.51 -17.13 -51.88
N ASN A 234 -43.57 -16.20 -51.73
CA ASN A 234 -42.20 -16.33 -52.19
C ASN A 234 -41.27 -15.85 -51.07
N ALA A 235 -40.37 -16.71 -50.61
CA ALA A 235 -39.46 -16.43 -49.50
C ALA A 235 -38.60 -15.17 -49.71
N ASN A 236 -38.35 -14.78 -50.96
CA ASN A 236 -37.57 -13.58 -51.30
C ASN A 236 -38.40 -12.28 -51.31
N ILE A 237 -39.72 -12.36 -51.12
CA ILE A 237 -40.63 -11.22 -51.19
C ILE A 237 -41.37 -11.07 -49.85
N ILE A 238 -40.89 -10.14 -49.02
CA ILE A 238 -41.56 -9.67 -47.80
C ILE A 238 -41.68 -8.16 -47.84
N HIS A 239 -42.73 -7.61 -47.21
CA HIS A 239 -43.02 -6.18 -47.26
C HIS A 239 -42.81 -5.51 -45.90
N PRO A 240 -42.42 -4.21 -45.87
CA PRO A 240 -42.40 -3.45 -44.63
C PRO A 240 -43.75 -3.49 -43.92
N ASP A 241 -43.72 -3.45 -42.59
CA ASP A 241 -44.87 -3.53 -41.69
C ASP A 241 -45.64 -4.87 -41.66
N GLN A 242 -45.23 -5.86 -42.46
CA GLN A 242 -45.77 -7.21 -42.42
C GLN A 242 -45.45 -7.89 -41.08
N ILE A 243 -46.45 -8.53 -40.46
CA ILE A 243 -46.28 -9.24 -39.18
C ILE A 243 -46.09 -10.73 -39.45
N LEU A 244 -44.88 -11.22 -39.16
CA LEU A 244 -44.50 -12.62 -39.30
C LEU A 244 -44.52 -13.31 -37.95
N SER A 245 -45.13 -14.50 -37.87
CA SER A 245 -45.01 -15.37 -36.71
C SER A 245 -43.60 -15.94 -36.62
N ILE A 246 -43.06 -16.00 -35.41
CA ILE A 246 -41.72 -16.49 -35.15
C ILE A 246 -41.85 -17.81 -34.39
N PRO A 247 -41.70 -18.96 -35.05
CA PRO A 247 -41.80 -20.26 -34.42
C PRO A 247 -40.66 -20.47 -33.40
N ARG A 248 -40.92 -21.29 -32.37
CA ARG A 248 -39.95 -21.61 -31.32
C ARG A 248 -39.21 -22.94 -31.52
N GLU A 249 -39.69 -23.76 -32.45
CA GLU A 249 -39.14 -25.07 -32.86
C GLU A 249 -39.26 -25.21 -34.38
#